data_AF-A0A522TZN0-F1
#
_entry.id   AF-A0A522TZN0-F1
#
_cell.length_a   1.000
_cell.length_b   1.000
_cell.length_c   1.000
_cell.angle_alpha   90.00
_cell.angle_beta   90.00
_cell.angle_gamma   90.00
#
_symmetry.space_group_name_H-M   'P 1'
#
loop_
_entity.id
_entity.type
_entity.pdbx_description
1 polymer ?
#
loop_
_entity_poly.entity_id
_entity_poly.type
_entity_poly.pdbx_seq_one_letter_code
_entity_poly.pdbx_strand_id
1 'polypeptide(L)'
;MAKRKALGSDPFDAVLPAARPAPVEARVDEASSTGAVRLGIRFDSDLIDEIRDAVVALSGPPHQLTVVGFVNEACRRELARLRNEANRGQPFPHRGSAPRRGRRVSGA
;
A
#
# COMPACT_ATOMS: atom_id res chain seq x y z
N MET A 1 -48.16 -31.07 -29.73
CA MET A 1 -47.77 -30.06 -30.73
C MET A 1 -48.52 -28.77 -30.38
N ALA A 2 -47.98 -27.59 -30.09
CA ALA A 2 -46.63 -27.04 -30.10
C ALA A 2 -46.61 -25.87 -29.08
N LYS A 3 -45.61 -25.82 -28.18
CA LYS A 3 -45.35 -24.66 -27.30
C LYS A 3 -44.55 -23.63 -28.11
N ARG A 4 -45.11 -22.44 -28.32
CA ARG A 4 -44.41 -21.35 -29.02
C ARG A 4 -43.27 -20.83 -28.14
N LYS A 5 -42.10 -20.77 -28.77
CA LYS A 5 -40.80 -20.31 -28.26
C LYS A 5 -40.91 -18.82 -27.94
N ALA A 6 -40.66 -18.41 -26.70
CA ALA A 6 -40.51 -17.00 -26.36
C ALA A 6 -39.24 -16.47 -27.05
N LEU A 7 -39.38 -15.47 -27.92
CA LEU A 7 -38.28 -14.58 -28.32
C LEU A 7 -37.72 -13.96 -27.03
N GLY A 8 -36.40 -14.01 -26.82
CA GLY A 8 -35.58 -12.83 -27.04
C GLY A 8 -35.69 -11.88 -25.85
N SER A 9 -34.91 -12.15 -24.81
CA SER A 9 -33.84 -11.25 -24.29
C SER A 9 -34.33 -9.84 -23.92
N ASP A 10 -34.17 -9.56 -22.63
CA ASP A 10 -34.36 -8.29 -21.90
C ASP A 10 -34.44 -7.02 -22.80
N PRO A 11 -35.56 -6.26 -22.77
CA PRO A 11 -35.75 -5.09 -23.64
C PRO A 11 -34.73 -3.96 -23.44
N PHE A 12 -33.90 -4.02 -22.40
CA PHE A 12 -32.85 -3.04 -22.13
C PHE A 12 -31.54 -3.27 -22.90
N ASP A 13 -31.36 -4.43 -23.55
CA ASP A 13 -30.15 -4.72 -24.37
C ASP A 13 -30.05 -3.86 -25.64
N ALA A 14 -31.17 -3.32 -26.13
CA ALA A 14 -31.22 -2.53 -27.37
C ALA A 14 -30.76 -1.06 -27.19
N VAL A 15 -30.66 -0.58 -25.94
CA VAL A 15 -30.45 0.85 -25.65
C VAL A 15 -29.04 1.14 -25.11
N LEU A 16 -28.37 0.15 -24.52
CA LEU A 16 -27.02 0.31 -24.00
C LEU A 16 -26.00 -0.02 -25.09
N PRO A 17 -25.22 0.95 -25.63
CA PRO A 17 -24.05 0.58 -26.40
C PRO A 17 -23.14 -0.22 -25.47
N ALA A 18 -22.79 -1.45 -25.86
CA ALA A 18 -21.82 -2.26 -25.15
C ALA A 18 -20.54 -1.43 -25.02
N ALA A 19 -20.32 -0.89 -23.82
CA ALA A 19 -19.14 -0.13 -23.50
C ALA A 19 -17.96 -1.09 -23.67
N ARG A 20 -17.28 -0.99 -24.82
CA ARG A 20 -16.01 -1.66 -25.04
C ARG A 20 -15.08 -1.04 -24.00
N PRO A 21 -14.60 -1.78 -22.97
CA PRO A 21 -13.59 -1.21 -22.12
C PRO A 21 -12.38 -0.98 -23.03
N ALA A 22 -12.00 0.29 -23.18
CA ALA A 22 -10.67 0.61 -23.69
C ALA A 22 -9.66 -0.20 -22.87
N PRO A 23 -8.54 -0.67 -23.46
CA PRO A 23 -7.44 -1.15 -22.67
C PRO A 23 -6.98 0.03 -21.83
N VAL A 24 -7.49 0.12 -20.60
CA VAL A 24 -6.82 0.86 -19.55
C VAL A 24 -5.53 0.10 -19.43
N GLU A 25 -4.49 0.63 -20.05
CA GLU A 25 -3.12 0.22 -19.81
C GLU A 25 -2.99 0.18 -18.30
N ALA A 26 -3.10 -1.03 -17.76
CA ALA A 26 -2.73 -1.30 -16.42
C ALA A 26 -1.30 -0.81 -16.36
N ARG A 27 -1.09 0.35 -15.75
CA ARG A 27 0.20 0.63 -15.14
C ARG A 27 0.38 -0.53 -14.20
N VAL A 28 1.14 -1.51 -14.68
CA VAL A 28 1.78 -2.51 -13.87
C VAL A 28 2.76 -1.69 -13.06
N ASP A 29 2.27 -1.05 -12.00
CA ASP A 29 3.12 -0.79 -10.86
C ASP A 29 3.45 -2.21 -10.40
N GLU A 30 4.60 -2.71 -10.85
CA GLU A 30 5.35 -3.79 -10.25
C GLU A 30 5.71 -3.37 -8.82
N ALA A 31 4.70 -3.19 -7.97
CA ALA A 31 4.84 -3.22 -6.55
C ALA A 31 5.19 -4.66 -6.21
N SER A 32 6.49 -4.95 -6.36
CA SER A 32 7.19 -6.08 -5.78
C SER A 32 6.41 -6.63 -4.60
N SER A 33 5.96 -7.89 -4.73
CA SER A 33 5.30 -8.66 -3.68
C SER A 33 6.25 -9.01 -2.53
N THR A 34 7.10 -8.06 -2.13
CA THR A 34 7.84 -8.08 -0.88
C THR A 34 6.79 -8.04 0.23
N GLY A 35 6.56 -9.19 0.87
CA GLY A 35 5.45 -9.41 1.79
C GLY A 35 5.21 -8.25 2.74
N ALA A 36 3.97 -7.73 2.73
CA ALA A 36 3.56 -6.67 3.65
C ALA A 36 3.65 -7.17 5.09
N VAL A 37 4.49 -6.52 5.90
CA VAL A 37 4.59 -6.80 7.34
C VAL A 37 3.64 -5.87 8.08
N ARG A 38 2.81 -6.42 8.97
CA ARG A 38 1.97 -5.62 9.87
C ARG A 38 2.81 -5.14 11.05
N LEU A 39 2.83 -3.82 11.26
CA LEU A 39 3.46 -3.18 12.40
C LEU A 39 2.44 -2.30 13.12
N GLY A 40 2.24 -2.52 14.41
CA GLY A 40 1.42 -1.65 15.26
C GLY A 40 2.27 -0.51 15.82
N ILE A 41 1.94 0.73 15.46
CA ILE A 41 2.58 1.96 15.96
C ILE A 41 1.53 2.91 16.53
N ARG A 42 1.95 3.78 17.43
CA ARG A 42 1.11 4.87 17.96
C ARG A 42 1.50 6.16 17.28
N PHE A 43 0.49 6.95 16.92
CA PHE A 43 0.63 8.32 16.45
C PHE A 43 -0.07 9.25 17.43
N ASP A 44 0.40 10.50 17.48
CA ASP A 44 -0.36 11.57 18.10
C ASP A 44 -1.66 11.77 17.33
N SER A 45 -2.76 12.05 18.04
CA SER A 45 -4.10 12.15 17.44
C SER A 45 -4.14 13.21 16.35
N ASP A 46 -3.63 14.39 16.66
CA ASP A 46 -3.69 15.54 15.76
C ASP A 46 -2.90 15.28 14.46
N LEU A 47 -1.77 14.58 14.57
CA LEU A 47 -0.94 14.23 13.42
C LEU A 47 -1.64 13.21 12.51
N ILE A 48 -2.28 12.18 13.07
CA ILE A 48 -2.96 11.19 12.22
C ILE A 48 -4.19 11.78 11.53
N ASP A 49 -4.86 12.74 12.17
CA ASP A 49 -5.99 13.43 11.57
C ASP A 49 -5.54 14.35 10.41
N GLU A 50 -4.45 15.10 10.58
CA GLU A 50 -3.88 15.89 9.47
C GLU A 50 -3.43 15.01 8.29
N ILE A 51 -2.83 13.85 8.57
CA ILE A 51 -2.46 12.88 7.53
C ILE A 51 -3.69 12.38 6.78
N ARG A 52 -4.81 12.11 7.49
CA ARG A 52 -6.05 11.67 6.86
C ARG A 52 -6.62 12.75 5.97
N ASP A 53 -6.64 14.01 6.41
CA ASP A 53 -7.11 15.14 5.62
C ASP A 53 -6.30 15.29 4.33
N ALA A 54 -4.98 15.21 4.41
CA ALA A 54 -4.09 15.25 3.26
C ALA A 54 -4.34 14.09 2.28
N VAL A 55 -4.53 12.88 2.81
CA VAL A 55 -4.84 11.69 1.99
C VAL A 55 -6.19 11.84 1.31
N VAL A 56 -7.22 12.34 1.99
CA VAL A 56 -8.54 12.58 1.38
C VAL A 56 -8.41 13.59 0.24
N ALA A 57 -7.70 14.71 0.47
CA ALA A 57 -7.49 15.74 -0.54
C ALA A 57 -6.67 15.24 -1.76
N LEU A 58 -5.77 14.29 -1.56
CA LEU A 58 -4.86 13.77 -2.59
C LEU A 58 -5.16 12.32 -3.02
N SER A 59 -6.34 11.81 -2.68
CA SER A 59 -6.78 10.45 -3.01
C SER A 59 -7.11 10.28 -4.50
N GLY A 60 -7.37 11.39 -5.20
CA GLY A 60 -7.64 11.40 -6.63
C GLY A 60 -6.38 11.32 -7.50
N PRO A 61 -6.55 11.07 -8.81
CA PRO A 61 -5.48 11.27 -9.79
C PRO A 61 -4.93 12.70 -9.71
N PRO A 62 -3.62 12.93 -9.89
CA PRO A 62 -2.59 11.96 -10.29
C PRO A 62 -1.94 11.20 -9.12
N HIS A 63 -2.20 11.59 -7.87
CA HIS A 63 -1.42 11.15 -6.73
C HIS A 63 -1.89 9.82 -6.12
N GLN A 64 -3.19 9.55 -6.11
CA GLN A 64 -3.78 8.31 -5.56
C GLN A 64 -3.20 7.97 -4.17
N LEU A 65 -3.05 9.00 -3.33
CA LEU A 65 -2.34 8.87 -2.06
C LEU A 65 -3.13 7.98 -1.10
N THR A 66 -2.43 7.12 -0.38
CA THR A 66 -2.99 6.33 0.73
C THR A 66 -2.17 6.57 1.99
N VAL A 67 -2.76 6.34 3.17
CA VAL A 67 -2.04 6.47 4.44
C VAL A 67 -0.79 5.58 4.46
N VAL A 68 -0.89 4.35 3.97
CA VAL A 68 0.24 3.41 3.88
C VAL A 68 1.32 3.95 2.93
N GLY A 69 0.92 4.46 1.76
CA GLY A 69 1.85 5.07 0.81
C GLY A 69 2.57 6.28 1.41
N PHE A 70 1.83 7.18 2.06
CA PHE A 70 2.37 8.34 2.75
C PHE A 70 3.41 7.94 3.80
N VAL A 71 3.07 7.01 4.70
CA VAL A 71 3.96 6.56 5.77
C VAL A 71 5.21 5.89 5.20
N ASN A 72 5.06 5.01 4.20
CA ASN A 72 6.21 4.35 3.58
C ASN A 72 7.17 5.34 2.92
N GLU A 73 6.66 6.30 2.15
CA GLU A 73 7.49 7.31 1.49
C GLU A 73 8.13 8.28 2.49
N ALA A 74 7.39 8.69 3.54
CA ALA A 74 7.95 9.50 4.62
C ALA A 74 9.11 8.77 5.33
N CYS A 75 8.93 7.49 5.66
CA CYS A 75 9.98 6.66 6.26
C CYS A 75 11.19 6.49 5.32
N ARG A 76 10.97 6.26 4.02
CA ARG A 76 12.05 6.12 3.03
C ARG A 76 12.85 7.42 2.90
N ARG A 77 12.17 8.56 2.80
CA ARG A 77 12.80 9.89 2.73
C ARG A 77 13.63 10.18 3.97
N GLU A 78 13.06 9.91 5.15
CA GLU A 78 13.76 10.16 6.41
C GLU A 78 14.97 9.25 6.59
N LEU A 79 14.86 7.96 6.22
CA LEU A 79 16.00 7.05 6.22
C LEU A 79 17.09 7.52 5.26
N ALA A 80 16.74 8.03 4.08
CA ALA A 80 17.72 8.58 3.14
C ALA A 80 18.44 9.81 3.73
N ARG A 81 17.69 10.72 4.36
CA ARG A 81 18.23 11.88 5.08
C ARG A 81 19.22 11.44 6.17
N LEU A 82 18.81 10.51 7.03
CA LEU A 82 19.64 10.01 8.12
C LEU A 82 20.88 9.26 7.65
N ARG A 83 20.81 8.51 6.55
CA ARG A 83 22.00 7.88 5.94
C ARG A 83 23.01 8.93 5.51
N ASN A 84 22.54 9.99 4.85
CA ASN A 84 23.41 11.07 4.39
C ASN A 84 24.07 11.80 5.56
N GLU A 85 23.30 12.14 6.59
CA GLU A 85 23.78 12.91 7.74
C GLU A 85 24.69 12.09 8.68
N ALA A 86 24.26 10.88 9.03
CA ALA A 86 24.89 10.11 10.11
C ALA A 86 25.77 8.95 9.60
N ASN A 87 25.66 8.56 8.33
CA ASN A 87 26.32 7.36 7.81
C ASN A 87 26.99 7.58 6.45
N ARG A 88 27.32 8.83 6.08
CA ARG A 88 28.01 9.19 4.82
C ARG A 88 27.30 8.64 3.58
N GLY A 89 25.97 8.62 3.61
CA GLY A 89 25.12 8.07 2.54
C GLY A 89 25.08 6.54 2.48
N GLN A 90 25.79 5.84 3.36
CA GLN A 90 25.78 4.38 3.39
C GLN A 90 24.55 3.83 4.13
N PRO A 91 24.09 2.61 3.81
CA PRO A 91 23.03 1.94 4.57
C PRO A 91 23.44 1.67 6.02
N PHE A 92 22.49 1.79 6.96
CA PHE A 92 22.71 1.40 8.35
C PHE A 92 22.98 -0.10 8.47
N PRO A 93 23.85 -0.53 9.40
CA PRO A 93 24.13 -1.95 9.61
C PRO A 93 22.84 -2.70 9.95
N HIS A 94 22.66 -3.88 9.35
CA HIS A 94 21.55 -4.74 9.70
C HIS A 94 21.64 -5.11 11.19
N ARG A 95 20.52 -5.06 11.92
CA ARG A 95 20.49 -5.47 13.33
C ARG A 95 20.97 -6.92 13.40
N GLY A 96 22.12 -7.15 14.01
CA GLY A 96 22.62 -8.49 14.31
C GLY A 96 21.54 -9.28 15.05
N SER A 97 21.41 -10.56 14.69
CA SER A 97 20.43 -11.49 15.25
C SER A 97 20.42 -11.48 16.78
N ALA A 98 19.29 -11.92 17.34
CA ALA A 98 18.90 -11.87 18.76
C ALA A 98 20.08 -11.89 19.75
N PRO A 99 20.08 -11.03 20.79
CA PRO A 99 21.14 -11.01 21.79
C PRO A 99 21.34 -12.41 22.35
N ARG A 100 22.58 -12.93 22.23
CA ARG A 100 22.98 -14.23 22.78
C ARG A 100 22.57 -14.24 24.25
N ARG A 101 21.56 -15.06 24.60
CA ARG A 101 21.18 -15.30 25.99
C ARG A 101 22.45 -15.74 26.72
N GLY A 102 22.95 -14.90 27.64
CA GLY A 102 24.14 -15.22 28.42
C GLY A 102 23.97 -16.53 29.18
N ARG A 103 25.09 -17.21 29.45
CA ARG A 103 25.15 -18.43 30.28
C ARG A 103 24.63 -18.09 31.68
N ARG A 104 23.64 -18.82 32.19
CA ARG A 104 23.29 -18.75 33.62
C ARG A 104 24.49 -19.26 34.41
N VAL A 105 25.09 -18.42 35.23
CA VAL A 105 25.88 -18.91 36.36
C VAL A 105 24.89 -19.58 37.31
N SER A 106 24.96 -20.90 37.39
CA SER A 106 24.35 -21.66 38.48
C SER A 106 25.03 -21.18 39.75
N GLY A 107 24.31 -20.43 40.58
CA GLY A 107 24.73 -20.15 41.95
C GLY A 107 24.77 -21.47 42.73
N ALA A 108 25.84 -21.63 43.49
CA ALA A 108 26.12 -22.73 44.39
C ALA A 108 25.10 -22.83 45.54
#